data_AF-A0ABD2MML1-F1
#
_entry.id   AF-A0ABD2MML1-F1
#
_cell.length_a   1.000
_cell.length_b   1.000
_cell.length_c   1.000
_cell.angle_alpha   90.00
_cell.angle_beta   90.00
_cell.angle_gamma   90.00
#
_symmetry.space_group_name_H-M   'P 1'
#
loop_
_entity.id
_entity.type
_entity.pdbx_description
1 polymer ?
#
loop_
_entity_poly.entity_id
_entity_poly.type
_entity_poly.pdbx_seq_one_letter_code
_entity_poly.pdbx_strand_id
1 'polypeptide(L)'
;MGLSQHERTAHPEVRNEARADFQAAPEAPSTSGSFTEDEVNLMLELERRFHGDRFVAKKMEGYLDRTAKQLRDKRALPSYKALREEYLRRNPPQEEPSDDPAGSSGDEEVAVQEEVVPQPALPEADGDGTQPAHKLPIQRSR
;
A
#
# COMPACT_ATOMS: atom_id res chain seq x y z
N MET A 1 31.31 30.50 24.98
CA MET A 1 30.64 31.81 25.08
C MET A 1 29.41 31.76 24.20
N GLY A 2 28.21 31.70 24.79
CA GLY A 2 26.94 31.61 24.07
C GLY A 2 26.29 32.98 23.88
N LEU A 3 25.55 33.15 22.79
CA LEU A 3 24.87 34.41 22.46
C LEU A 3 23.85 34.81 23.53
N SER A 4 23.84 36.09 23.86
CA SER A 4 22.93 36.73 24.82
C SER A 4 21.48 36.56 24.37
N GLN A 5 20.56 36.49 25.33
CA GLN A 5 19.12 36.32 25.06
C GLN A 5 18.55 37.40 24.13
N HIS A 6 19.16 38.60 24.13
CA HIS A 6 18.73 39.72 23.28
C HIS A 6 19.15 39.53 21.80
N GLU A 7 20.25 38.80 21.55
CA GLU A 7 20.72 38.47 20.19
C GLU A 7 19.88 37.35 19.57
N ARG A 8 19.23 36.52 20.40
CA ARG A 8 18.37 35.41 19.95
C ARG A 8 17.04 35.85 19.34
N THR A 9 16.61 37.07 19.64
CA THR A 9 15.29 37.61 19.27
C THR A 9 15.32 38.53 18.05
N ALA A 10 16.50 38.91 17.56
CA ALA A 10 16.60 40.02 16.60
C ALA A 10 16.36 39.62 15.13
N HIS A 11 17.10 38.71 14.49
CA HIS A 11 16.88 38.48 13.05
C HIS A 11 17.23 37.05 12.59
N PRO A 12 16.39 36.42 11.74
CA PRO A 12 16.73 35.12 11.11
C PRO A 12 17.98 35.19 10.22
N GLU A 13 18.32 36.36 9.69
CA GLU A 13 19.46 36.59 8.79
C GLU A 13 20.82 36.35 9.49
N VAL A 14 20.99 36.84 10.72
CA VAL A 14 22.22 36.64 11.52
C VAL A 14 22.40 35.16 11.92
N ARG A 15 21.29 34.42 12.08
CA ARG A 15 21.31 32.96 12.34
C ARG A 15 21.73 32.15 11.11
N ASN A 16 21.43 32.64 9.91
CA ASN A 16 21.75 31.97 8.65
C ASN A 16 23.21 32.17 8.25
N GLU A 17 23.81 33.34 8.53
CA GLU A 17 25.24 33.59 8.29
C GLU A 17 26.12 32.63 9.09
N ALA A 18 25.81 32.40 10.37
CA ALA A 18 26.55 31.44 11.21
C ALA A 18 26.33 29.95 10.81
N ARG A 19 25.32 29.64 9.99
CA ARG A 19 25.10 28.31 9.41
C ARG A 19 25.77 28.13 8.06
N ALA A 20 26.03 29.22 7.33
CA ALA A 20 26.67 29.18 6.02
C ALA A 20 28.16 28.76 6.09
N ASP A 21 28.81 28.97 7.24
CA ASP A 21 30.21 28.55 7.48
C ASP A 21 30.35 27.06 7.87
N PHE A 22 29.25 26.35 8.12
CA PHE A 22 29.28 24.89 8.18
C PHE A 22 29.26 24.36 6.76
N GLN A 23 30.46 24.27 6.20
CA GLN A 23 30.80 23.53 4.98
C GLN A 23 29.79 22.43 4.73
N ALA A 24 29.15 22.48 3.57
CA ALA A 24 28.39 21.37 3.02
C ALA A 24 29.26 20.12 3.13
N ALA A 25 28.97 19.28 4.13
CA ALA A 25 29.48 17.92 4.14
C ALA A 25 29.11 17.34 2.77
N PRO A 26 30.01 16.62 2.08
CA PRO A 26 29.62 15.97 0.84
C PRO A 26 28.36 15.17 1.13
N GLU A 27 27.27 15.48 0.44
CA GLU A 27 26.04 14.71 0.54
C GLU A 27 26.44 13.26 0.31
N ALA A 28 26.35 12.44 1.36
CA ALA A 28 26.54 11.01 1.19
C ALA A 28 25.56 10.60 0.08
N PRO A 29 26.00 9.84 -0.95
CA PRO A 29 25.10 9.42 -2.01
C PRO A 29 23.93 8.71 -1.34
N SER A 30 22.75 9.33 -1.46
CA SER A 30 21.49 8.75 -1.02
C SER A 30 21.28 7.47 -1.82
N THR A 31 21.79 6.35 -1.32
CA THR A 31 21.56 5.01 -1.87
C THR A 31 20.11 4.56 -1.71
N SER A 32 19.27 5.37 -1.06
CA SER A 32 17.83 5.42 -1.34
C SER A 32 17.53 6.02 -2.71
N GLY A 33 18.31 5.63 -3.72
CA GLY A 33 18.08 5.94 -5.12
C GLY A 33 16.85 5.18 -5.59
N SER A 34 15.95 5.89 -6.25
CA SER A 34 14.80 5.38 -6.98
C SER A 34 15.05 4.01 -7.63
N PHE A 35 14.05 3.14 -7.60
CA PHE A 35 14.10 1.89 -8.35
C PHE A 35 14.30 2.18 -9.84
N THR A 36 15.29 1.54 -10.46
CA THR A 36 15.49 1.60 -11.90
C THR A 36 14.38 0.82 -12.62
N GLU A 37 14.24 1.06 -13.92
CA GLU A 37 13.27 0.31 -14.73
C GLU A 37 13.58 -1.19 -14.73
N ASP A 38 14.85 -1.57 -14.86
CA ASP A 38 15.30 -2.97 -14.80
C ASP A 38 14.98 -3.61 -13.46
N GLU A 39 15.18 -2.89 -12.35
CA GLU A 39 14.81 -3.39 -11.01
C GLU A 39 13.29 -3.60 -10.91
N VAL A 40 12.48 -2.69 -11.45
CA VAL A 40 11.02 -2.84 -11.45
C VAL A 40 10.60 -4.03 -12.33
N ASN A 41 11.17 -4.19 -13.51
CA ASN A 41 10.89 -5.32 -14.41
C ASN A 41 11.24 -6.66 -13.73
N LEU A 42 12.41 -6.73 -13.10
CA LEU A 42 12.82 -7.91 -12.35
C LEU A 42 11.87 -8.18 -11.17
N MET A 43 11.42 -7.15 -10.46
CA MET A 43 10.40 -7.32 -9.42
C MET A 43 9.10 -7.91 -9.99
N LEU A 44 8.63 -7.48 -11.16
CA LEU A 44 7.42 -8.01 -11.80
C LEU A 44 7.56 -9.49 -12.18
N GLU A 45 8.71 -9.89 -12.71
CA GLU A 45 9.00 -11.30 -13.00
C GLU A 45 8.98 -12.16 -11.73
N LEU A 46 9.56 -11.64 -10.65
CA LEU A 46 9.57 -12.33 -9.35
C LEU A 46 8.17 -12.39 -8.71
N GLU A 47 7.30 -11.41 -8.93
CA GLU A 47 5.88 -11.48 -8.52
C GLU A 47 5.14 -12.61 -9.22
N ARG A 48 5.40 -12.80 -10.51
CA ARG A 48 4.82 -13.91 -11.28
C ARG A 48 5.36 -15.25 -10.80
N ARG A 49 6.67 -15.33 -10.55
CA ARG A 49 7.34 -16.56 -10.08
C ARG A 49 6.91 -16.97 -8.68
N PHE A 50 6.73 -16.01 -7.78
CA PHE A 50 6.30 -16.23 -6.39
C PHE A 50 4.82 -15.89 -6.19
N HIS A 51 4.00 -16.11 -7.22
CA HIS A 51 2.58 -15.80 -7.15
C HIS A 51 1.91 -16.61 -6.04
N GLY A 52 1.08 -15.98 -5.22
CA GLY A 52 0.39 -16.61 -4.09
C GLY A 52 1.23 -16.77 -2.80
N ASP A 53 2.53 -16.47 -2.84
CA ASP A 53 3.36 -16.56 -1.63
C ASP A 53 3.05 -15.47 -0.59
N ARG A 54 3.07 -15.83 0.69
CA ARG A 54 2.88 -14.89 1.80
C ARG A 54 4.02 -13.86 1.94
N PHE A 55 5.26 -14.25 1.61
CA PHE A 55 6.47 -13.48 1.88
C PHE A 55 7.28 -13.12 0.62
N VAL A 56 6.59 -12.73 -0.47
CA VAL A 56 7.21 -12.39 -1.76
C VAL A 56 8.39 -11.41 -1.63
N ALA A 57 8.23 -10.30 -0.89
CA ALA A 57 9.27 -9.29 -0.74
C ALA A 57 10.56 -9.84 -0.08
N LYS A 58 10.44 -10.84 0.81
CA LYS A 58 11.60 -11.50 1.43
C LYS A 58 12.27 -12.47 0.45
N LYS A 59 11.49 -13.11 -0.42
CA LYS A 59 12.05 -13.98 -1.48
C LYS A 59 12.78 -13.15 -2.54
N MET A 60 12.29 -11.95 -2.84
CA MET A 60 12.92 -11.01 -3.79
C MET A 60 14.26 -10.43 -3.32
N GLU A 61 14.47 -10.32 -2.00
CA GLU A 61 15.71 -9.77 -1.41
C GLU A 61 16.98 -10.52 -1.84
N GLY A 62 16.88 -11.79 -2.25
CA GLY A 62 18.01 -12.54 -2.81
C GLY A 62 18.35 -12.24 -4.28
N TYR A 63 17.54 -11.44 -4.97
CA TYR A 63 17.65 -11.16 -6.40
C TYR A 63 17.91 -9.68 -6.71
N LEU A 64 17.59 -8.79 -5.79
CA LEU A 64 17.82 -7.35 -5.92
C LEU A 64 18.73 -6.88 -4.79
N ASP A 65 19.58 -5.89 -5.06
CA ASP A 65 20.38 -5.19 -4.04
C ASP A 65 19.52 -4.19 -3.25
N ARG A 66 18.38 -4.68 -2.74
CA ARG A 66 17.35 -3.92 -2.05
C ARG A 66 16.84 -4.72 -0.86
N THR A 67 16.69 -4.04 0.27
CA THR A 67 16.17 -4.66 1.48
C THR A 67 14.71 -5.08 1.31
N ALA A 68 14.29 -6.11 2.04
CA ALA A 68 12.89 -6.54 2.06
C ALA A 68 11.91 -5.42 2.44
N LYS A 69 12.36 -4.45 3.24
CA LYS A 69 11.60 -3.24 3.58
C LYS A 69 11.37 -2.36 2.34
N GLN A 70 12.43 -1.99 1.63
CA GLN A 70 12.34 -1.16 0.42
C GLN A 70 11.46 -1.82 -0.66
N LEU A 71 11.59 -3.14 -0.82
CA LEU A 71 10.75 -3.91 -1.73
C LEU A 71 9.28 -3.88 -1.30
N ARG A 72 8.98 -4.05 0.00
CA ARG A 72 7.62 -3.92 0.51
C ARG A 72 7.05 -2.51 0.29
N ASP A 73 7.83 -1.49 0.59
CA ASP A 73 7.42 -0.09 0.44
C ASP A 73 7.12 0.23 -1.03
N LYS A 74 7.98 -0.23 -1.96
CA LYS A 74 7.75 -0.11 -3.41
C LYS A 74 6.49 -0.83 -3.87
N ARG A 75 6.27 -2.07 -3.40
CA ARG A 75 5.07 -2.86 -3.71
C ARG A 75 3.77 -2.25 -3.18
N ALA A 76 3.86 -1.47 -2.10
CA ALA A 76 2.71 -0.78 -1.52
C ALA A 76 2.24 0.40 -2.38
N LEU A 77 3.11 0.97 -3.23
CA LEU A 77 2.78 2.10 -4.08
C LEU A 77 1.67 1.75 -5.08
N PRO A 78 0.63 2.61 -5.23
CA PRO A 78 -0.45 2.39 -6.19
C PRO A 78 0.04 2.22 -7.63
N SER A 79 1.04 3.00 -8.04
CA SER A 79 1.63 2.93 -9.39
C SER A 79 2.24 1.57 -9.70
N TYR A 80 2.96 0.99 -8.73
CA TYR A 80 3.52 -0.36 -8.90
C TYR A 80 2.43 -1.42 -8.91
N LYS A 81 1.37 -1.29 -8.10
CA LYS A 81 0.24 -2.24 -8.09
C LYS A 81 -0.46 -2.29 -9.44
N ALA A 82 -0.71 -1.14 -10.07
CA ALA A 82 -1.30 -1.07 -11.39
C ALA A 82 -0.42 -1.77 -12.44
N LEU A 83 0.90 -1.50 -12.43
CA LEU A 83 1.86 -2.18 -13.30
C LEU A 83 1.89 -3.70 -13.07
N ARG A 84 1.87 -4.14 -11.81
CA ARG A 84 1.84 -5.56 -11.43
C ARG A 84 0.59 -6.26 -11.95
N GLU A 85 -0.57 -5.64 -11.78
CA GLU A 85 -1.84 -6.19 -12.25
C GLU A 85 -1.86 -6.32 -13.78
N GLU A 86 -1.44 -5.28 -14.50
CA GLU A 86 -1.32 -5.33 -15.96
C GLU A 86 -0.34 -6.41 -16.42
N TYR A 87 0.83 -6.50 -15.77
CA TYR A 87 1.85 -7.49 -16.09
C TYR A 87 1.35 -8.92 -15.86
N LEU A 88 0.68 -9.20 -14.73
CA LEU A 88 0.13 -10.51 -14.43
C LEU A 88 -1.06 -10.87 -15.34
N ARG A 89 -1.86 -9.88 -15.74
CA ARG A 89 -2.93 -10.09 -16.74
C ARG A 89 -2.34 -10.51 -18.09
N ARG A 90 -1.22 -9.91 -18.49
CA ARG A 90 -0.53 -10.23 -19.74
C ARG A 90 0.28 -11.53 -19.66
N ASN A 91 0.83 -11.83 -18.49
CA ASN A 91 1.69 -12.98 -18.22
C ASN A 91 1.14 -13.74 -17.02
N PRO A 92 0.11 -14.58 -17.20
CA PRO A 92 -0.45 -15.34 -16.10
C PRO A 92 0.65 -16.17 -15.41
N PRO A 93 0.57 -16.32 -14.07
CA PRO A 93 1.44 -17.25 -13.36
C PRO A 93 1.29 -18.63 -13.98
N GLN A 94 2.37 -19.40 -14.03
CA GLN A 94 2.26 -20.79 -14.46
C GLN A 94 1.41 -21.52 -13.42
N GLU A 95 0.17 -21.80 -13.78
CA GLU A 95 -0.63 -22.78 -13.08
C GLU A 95 0.08 -24.12 -13.28
N GLU A 96 0.75 -24.60 -12.25
CA GLU A 96 1.02 -26.03 -12.16
C GLU A 96 -0.35 -26.71 -12.30
N PRO A 97 -0.53 -27.64 -13.26
CA PRO A 97 -1.77 -28.38 -13.37
C PRO A 97 -1.98 -29.11 -12.04
N SER A 98 -2.88 -28.59 -11.22
CA SER A 98 -3.40 -29.32 -10.07
C SER A 98 -4.13 -30.53 -10.65
N ASP A 99 -3.48 -31.69 -10.57
CA ASP A 99 -4.08 -33.01 -10.77
C ASP A 99 -5.19 -33.21 -9.72
N ASP A 100 -6.34 -32.60 -9.94
CA ASP A 100 -7.60 -32.90 -9.25
C ASP A 100 -8.55 -33.58 -10.26
N PRO A 101 -8.43 -34.90 -10.49
CA PRO A 101 -9.42 -35.65 -11.26
C PRO A 101 -10.60 -36.02 -10.35
N ALA A 102 -11.49 -35.07 -10.07
CA ALA A 102 -12.75 -35.37 -9.38
C ALA A 102 -13.89 -34.42 -9.77
N GLY A 103 -14.54 -34.70 -10.89
CA GLY A 103 -15.75 -33.97 -11.26
C GLY A 103 -16.37 -34.31 -12.62
N SER A 104 -16.37 -35.58 -13.03
CA SER A 104 -17.12 -36.05 -14.20
C SER A 104 -18.49 -36.58 -13.78
N SER A 105 -19.56 -35.85 -14.11
CA SER A 105 -20.87 -36.34 -14.59
C SER A 105 -21.77 -35.11 -14.82
N GLY A 106 -22.07 -34.72 -16.06
CA GLY A 106 -23.17 -35.29 -16.87
C GLY A 106 -24.48 -34.56 -16.52
N ASP A 107 -24.83 -33.48 -17.22
CA ASP A 107 -25.86 -33.45 -18.30
C ASP A 107 -27.30 -33.39 -17.75
N GLU A 108 -27.94 -32.22 -17.83
CA GLU A 108 -29.32 -32.03 -18.32
C GLU A 108 -29.72 -30.55 -18.24
N GLU A 109 -30.13 -30.00 -19.39
CA GLU A 109 -30.87 -28.74 -19.48
C GLU A 109 -32.26 -28.87 -18.86
N VAL A 110 -32.72 -27.88 -18.09
CA VAL A 110 -34.13 -27.46 -18.16
C VAL A 110 -34.25 -25.97 -17.88
N ALA A 111 -34.62 -25.22 -18.93
CA ALA A 111 -35.19 -23.89 -18.82
C ALA A 111 -36.54 -23.95 -18.10
N VAL A 112 -36.69 -23.20 -17.00
CA VAL A 112 -38.02 -22.92 -16.42
C VAL A 112 -38.15 -21.42 -16.16
N GLN A 113 -39.33 -20.95 -16.53
CA GLN A 113 -39.71 -19.58 -16.79
C GLN A 113 -39.91 -18.76 -15.51
N GLU A 114 -39.72 -17.46 -15.70
CA GLU A 114 -40.32 -16.32 -15.03
C GLU A 114 -41.63 -16.64 -14.27
N GLU A 115 -41.62 -16.44 -12.94
CA GLU A 115 -42.82 -16.16 -12.17
C GLU A 115 -42.61 -14.88 -11.35
N VAL A 116 -43.20 -13.79 -11.85
CA VAL A 116 -43.34 -12.51 -11.17
C VAL A 116 -44.35 -12.68 -10.03
N VAL A 117 -43.92 -12.41 -8.79
CA VAL A 117 -44.85 -12.21 -7.67
C VAL A 117 -44.65 -10.81 -7.08
N PRO A 118 -45.71 -9.99 -7.00
CA PRO A 118 -45.63 -8.55 -6.78
C PRO A 118 -45.31 -8.16 -5.32
N GLN A 119 -44.56 -7.07 -5.22
CA GLN A 119 -44.26 -6.29 -4.03
C GLN A 119 -45.53 -5.61 -3.48
N PRO A 120 -45.84 -5.70 -2.18
CA PRO A 120 -46.65 -4.71 -1.49
C PRO A 120 -45.76 -3.63 -0.87
N ALA A 121 -46.08 -2.39 -1.18
CA ALA A 121 -45.40 -1.19 -0.71
C ALA A 121 -45.85 -0.75 0.70
N LEU A 122 -45.00 0.13 1.28
CA LEU A 122 -45.25 1.16 2.31
C LEU A 122 -45.04 0.77 3.79
N PRO A 123 -44.72 1.73 4.70
CA PRO A 123 -44.59 3.19 4.52
C PRO A 123 -43.25 3.80 4.97
N GLU A 124 -43.00 5.01 4.46
CA GLU A 124 -41.97 5.95 4.92
C GLU A 124 -42.22 6.35 6.39
N ALA A 125 -41.15 6.38 7.19
CA ALA A 125 -41.15 7.01 8.49
C ALA A 125 -39.95 7.97 8.55
N ASP A 126 -40.24 9.24 8.30
CA ASP A 126 -39.43 10.38 8.69
C ASP A 126 -39.04 10.28 10.17
N GLY A 127 -37.75 10.46 10.45
CA GLY A 127 -37.19 10.43 11.78
C GLY A 127 -35.81 11.07 11.82
N ASP A 128 -35.79 12.40 11.72
CA ASP A 128 -34.67 13.26 12.12
C ASP A 128 -34.27 12.94 13.57
N GLY A 129 -32.98 12.75 13.84
CA GLY A 129 -32.52 12.27 15.14
C GLY A 129 -31.00 12.17 15.27
N THR A 130 -30.29 13.26 15.00
CA THR A 130 -28.93 13.52 15.49
C THR A 130 -28.77 13.09 16.95
N GLN A 131 -27.77 12.26 17.31
CA GLN A 131 -26.89 12.49 18.49
C GLN A 131 -25.50 11.84 18.33
N PRO A 132 -24.40 12.60 18.46
CA PRO A 132 -23.03 12.08 18.46
C PRO A 132 -22.62 11.52 19.83
N ALA A 133 -21.79 10.48 19.80
CA ALA A 133 -21.26 9.73 20.94
C ALA A 133 -20.62 10.62 22.02
N HIS A 134 -21.17 10.56 23.24
CA HIS A 134 -20.60 11.20 24.42
C HIS A 134 -19.35 10.47 24.91
N LYS A 135 -18.23 11.20 25.00
CA LYS A 135 -17.01 10.77 25.68
C LYS A 135 -17.20 10.80 27.20
N LEU A 136 -16.96 9.69 27.88
CA LEU A 136 -16.90 9.63 29.34
C LEU A 136 -15.57 10.21 29.84
N PRO A 137 -15.56 11.13 30.84
CA PRO A 137 -14.33 11.60 31.46
C PRO A 137 -13.79 10.58 32.48
N ILE A 138 -12.50 10.25 32.34
CA ILE A 138 -11.71 9.45 33.28
C ILE A 138 -11.55 10.25 34.58
N GLN A 139 -12.12 9.76 35.68
CA GLN A 139 -11.82 10.24 37.02
C GLN A 139 -10.46 9.69 37.47
N ARG A 140 -9.47 10.58 37.64
CA ARG A 140 -8.25 10.27 38.38
C ARG A 140 -8.51 10.53 39.87
N SER A 141 -8.63 9.45 40.65
CA SER A 141 -8.61 9.54 42.11
C SER A 141 -7.23 10.04 42.58
N ARG A 142 -7.25 10.97 43.54
CA ARG A 142 -6.10 11.34 44.36
C ARG A 142 -5.84 10.29 45.43
#